data_AF-A0A9D2LP23-F1
#
_entry.id   AF-A0A9D2LP23-F1
#
_cell.length_a   1.000
_cell.length_b   1.000
_cell.length_c   1.000
_cell.angle_alpha   90.00
_cell.angle_beta   90.00
_cell.angle_gamma   90.00
#
_symmetry.space_group_name_H-M   'P 1'
#
loop_
_entity.id
_entity.type
_entity.pdbx_description
1 polymer ?
#
loop_
_entity_poly.entity_id
_entity_poly.type
_entity_poly.pdbx_seq_one_letter_code
_entity_poly.pdbx_strand_id
1 'polypeptide(L)'
;KGTLLTSFSVLFAAYKGDISVFRRGADKLDSLTERSRVLIAEACTHAPLTEDIGRVKIPAMLRKRIGPGITVEHVSGTDFPHDLRRYDLVVHCGGCMFNRRFLLSRAALAQAQGVAMTNYGILIAKLTGILDKIVLPE
;
A
#
# COMPACT_ATOMS: atom_id res chain seq x y z
N LYS A 1 -9.52 -26.67 11.54
CA LYS A 1 -9.19 -25.38 12.21
C LYS A 1 -7.89 -25.61 12.97
N GLY A 2 -6.84 -24.83 12.73
CA GLY A 2 -5.58 -24.99 13.51
C GLY A 2 -4.26 -24.77 12.78
N THR A 3 -4.23 -24.29 11.55
CA THR A 3 -2.96 -23.99 10.85
C THR A 3 -2.83 -22.49 10.64
N LEU A 4 -1.69 -21.93 11.06
CA LEU A 4 -1.33 -20.55 10.76
C LEU A 4 -1.02 -20.43 9.27
N LEU A 5 -1.68 -19.48 8.60
CA LEU A 5 -1.49 -19.22 7.18
C LEU A 5 -1.13 -17.74 6.99
N THR A 6 -0.13 -17.48 6.17
CA THR A 6 0.21 -16.14 5.72
C THR A 6 0.77 -16.20 4.30
N SER A 7 0.91 -15.04 3.65
CA SER A 7 1.47 -14.96 2.30
C SER A 7 2.90 -14.45 2.33
N PHE A 8 3.68 -14.78 1.29
CA PHE A 8 4.99 -14.20 1.09
C PHE A 8 4.95 -12.66 1.09
N SER A 9 3.91 -12.05 0.50
CA SER A 9 3.77 -10.60 0.45
C SER A 9 3.62 -9.96 1.84
N VAL A 10 2.97 -10.66 2.78
CA VAL A 10 2.80 -10.21 4.17
C VAL A 10 4.10 -10.37 4.95
N LEU A 11 4.79 -11.50 4.80
CA LEU A 11 6.12 -11.71 5.38
C LEU A 11 7.12 -10.66 4.86
N PHE A 12 7.09 -10.37 3.56
CA PHE A 12 7.96 -9.39 2.94
C PHE A 12 7.66 -7.95 3.39
N ALA A 13 6.38 -7.64 3.64
CA ALA A 13 5.94 -6.37 4.21
C ALA A 13 6.57 -6.14 5.59
N ALA A 14 6.55 -7.16 6.46
CA ALA A 14 7.18 -7.09 7.77
C ALA A 14 8.71 -7.03 7.69
N TYR A 15 9.31 -7.82 6.80
CA TYR A 15 10.76 -7.85 6.60
C TYR A 15 11.34 -6.51 6.10
N LYS A 16 10.69 -5.88 5.12
CA LYS A 16 11.17 -4.62 4.52
C LYS A 16 10.64 -3.36 5.22
N GLY A 17 9.51 -3.44 5.92
CA GLY A 17 8.83 -2.28 6.49
C GLY A 17 8.29 -2.54 7.89
N ASP A 18 7.18 -1.87 8.21
CA ASP A 18 6.50 -2.01 9.50
C ASP A 18 5.09 -2.53 9.25
N ILE A 19 4.86 -3.80 9.63
CA ILE A 19 3.60 -4.49 9.41
C ILE A 19 2.45 -3.83 10.16
N SER A 20 2.71 -3.25 11.33
CA SER A 20 1.73 -2.57 12.16
C SER A 20 1.31 -1.25 11.53
N VAL A 21 2.26 -0.50 10.97
CA VAL A 21 1.97 0.70 10.16
C VAL A 21 1.11 0.31 8.96
N PHE A 22 1.50 -0.72 8.21
CA PHE A 22 0.78 -1.10 7.00
C PHE A 22 -0.62 -1.64 7.27
N ARG A 23 -0.83 -2.39 8.36
CA ARG A 23 -2.14 -2.85 8.79
C ARG A 23 -3.04 -1.66 9.12
N ARG A 24 -2.59 -0.73 9.97
CA ARG A 24 -3.35 0.49 10.31
C ARG A 24 -3.65 1.33 9.07
N GLY A 25 -2.70 1.42 8.15
CA GLY A 25 -2.90 2.10 6.87
C GLY A 25 -3.96 1.42 6.00
N ALA A 26 -4.05 0.10 6.01
CA ALA A 26 -5.08 -0.63 5.26
C ALA A 26 -6.48 -0.46 5.86
N ASP A 27 -6.60 -0.21 7.17
CA ASP A 27 -7.89 0.11 7.79
C ASP A 27 -8.45 1.46 7.32
N LYS A 28 -7.59 2.39 6.86
CA LYS A 28 -8.03 3.63 6.23
C LYS A 28 -8.94 3.39 5.02
N LEU A 29 -8.78 2.24 4.33
CA LEU A 29 -9.58 1.84 3.18
C LEU A 29 -11.08 1.91 3.46
N ASP A 30 -11.51 1.54 4.67
CA ASP A 30 -12.93 1.48 5.03
C ASP A 30 -13.57 2.88 5.21
N SER A 31 -12.74 3.93 5.28
CA SER A 31 -13.18 5.33 5.38
C SER A 31 -13.07 6.11 4.07
N LEU A 32 -12.48 5.52 3.03
CA LEU A 32 -12.28 6.21 1.74
C LEU A 32 -13.60 6.37 1.00
N THR A 33 -13.71 7.45 0.25
CA THR A 33 -14.87 7.78 -0.58
C THR A 33 -14.42 8.07 -2.01
N GLU A 34 -15.36 8.28 -2.93
CA GLU A 34 -15.03 8.72 -4.29
C GLU A 34 -14.30 10.07 -4.34
N ARG A 35 -14.35 10.88 -3.28
CA ARG A 35 -13.60 12.14 -3.19
C ARG A 35 -12.18 11.97 -2.67
N SER A 36 -11.82 10.77 -2.23
CA SER A 36 -10.51 10.50 -1.66
C SER A 36 -9.41 10.42 -2.72
N ARG A 37 -8.19 10.75 -2.30
CA ARG A 37 -6.98 10.69 -3.12
C ARG A 37 -6.02 9.63 -2.60
N VAL A 38 -5.67 8.68 -3.46
CA VAL A 38 -4.73 7.60 -3.17
C VAL A 38 -3.46 7.80 -3.99
N LEU A 39 -2.30 7.80 -3.32
CA LEU A 39 -1.00 7.77 -3.98
C LEU A 39 -0.47 6.35 -4.04
N ILE A 40 -0.26 5.81 -5.23
CA ILE A 40 0.48 4.57 -5.47
C ILE A 40 1.95 4.92 -5.70
N ALA A 41 2.81 4.50 -4.78
CA ALA A 41 4.22 4.85 -4.75
C ALA A 41 5.11 3.62 -5.03
N GLU A 42 5.72 3.61 -6.22
CA GLU A 42 6.67 2.60 -6.63
C GLU A 42 8.09 3.08 -6.35
N ALA A 43 8.93 2.23 -5.77
CA ALA A 43 10.30 2.61 -5.46
C ALA A 43 11.23 2.50 -6.68
N CYS A 44 10.93 1.62 -7.65
CA CYS A 44 11.74 1.42 -8.86
C CYS A 44 11.12 2.08 -10.09
N THR A 45 11.94 2.36 -11.11
CA THR A 45 11.55 3.06 -12.36
C THR A 45 11.33 2.12 -13.55
N HIS A 46 11.05 0.84 -13.31
CA HIS A 46 10.90 -0.14 -14.38
C HIS A 46 9.72 0.20 -15.31
N ALA A 47 9.85 -0.15 -16.58
CA ALA A 47 8.78 0.01 -17.55
C ALA A 47 7.59 -0.87 -17.12
N PRO A 48 6.36 -0.33 -17.08
CA PRO A 48 5.18 -1.09 -16.66
C PRO A 48 4.89 -2.22 -17.65
N LEU A 49 4.51 -3.37 -17.11
CA LEU A 49 3.96 -4.46 -17.92
C LEU A 49 2.46 -4.22 -18.16
N THR A 50 1.91 -4.85 -19.20
CA THR A 50 0.47 -4.77 -19.54
C THR A 50 -0.47 -5.23 -18.42
N GLU A 51 0.03 -5.95 -17.42
CA GLU A 51 -0.71 -6.43 -16.24
C GLU A 51 -0.18 -5.88 -14.90
N ASP A 52 0.30 -4.64 -14.90
CA ASP A 52 0.93 -4.01 -13.72
C ASP A 52 0.00 -3.97 -12.49
N ILE A 53 0.50 -4.49 -11.37
CA ILE A 53 -0.23 -4.55 -10.09
C ILE A 53 -0.54 -3.13 -9.58
N GLY A 54 0.45 -2.24 -9.63
CA GLY A 54 0.37 -0.87 -9.14
C GLY A 54 -0.50 0.00 -10.04
N ARG A 55 -0.38 -0.13 -11.36
CA ARG A 55 -1.05 0.77 -12.32
C ARG A 55 -2.40 0.30 -12.81
N VAL A 56 -2.66 -1.01 -12.76
CA VAL A 56 -3.91 -1.59 -13.30
C VAL A 56 -4.70 -2.28 -12.20
N LYS A 57 -4.13 -3.29 -11.54
CA LYS A 57 -4.91 -4.19 -10.65
C LYS A 57 -5.38 -3.47 -9.38
N ILE A 58 -4.50 -2.78 -8.66
CA ILE A 58 -4.86 -2.04 -7.43
C ILE A 58 -5.87 -0.92 -7.74
N PRO A 59 -5.65 -0.03 -8.74
CA PRO A 59 -6.64 0.98 -9.10
C PRO A 59 -8.00 0.39 -9.47
N ALA A 60 -8.04 -0.73 -10.21
CA ALA A 60 -9.30 -1.41 -10.53
C ALA A 60 -10.01 -1.96 -9.28
N MET A 61 -9.27 -2.57 -8.35
CA MET A 61 -9.82 -3.06 -7.09
C MET A 61 -10.34 -1.92 -6.20
N LEU A 62 -9.62 -0.80 -6.12
CA LEU A 62 -10.04 0.41 -5.39
C LEU A 62 -11.34 0.96 -5.98
N ARG A 63 -11.41 1.14 -7.31
CA ARG A 63 -12.62 1.61 -8.00
C ARG A 63 -13.80 0.64 -7.83
N LYS A 64 -13.55 -0.66 -7.80
CA LYS A 64 -14.60 -1.67 -7.55
C LYS A 64 -15.14 -1.59 -6.11
N ARG A 65 -14.28 -1.30 -5.12
CA ARG A 65 -14.65 -1.24 -3.71
C ARG A 65 -15.32 0.08 -3.32
N ILE A 66 -14.83 1.20 -3.85
CA ILE A 66 -15.18 2.57 -3.39
C ILE A 66 -16.05 3.31 -4.41
N GLY A 67 -15.80 3.08 -5.70
CA GLY A 67 -16.48 3.76 -6.81
C GLY A 67 -15.49 4.35 -7.83
N PRO A 68 -15.92 4.58 -9.09
CA PRO A 68 -15.04 5.02 -10.18
C PRO A 68 -14.48 6.44 -9.98
N GLY A 69 -15.11 7.27 -9.15
CA GLY A 69 -14.70 8.65 -8.90
C GLY A 69 -13.41 8.82 -8.08
N ILE A 70 -12.94 7.77 -7.41
CA ILE A 70 -11.73 7.84 -6.58
C ILE A 70 -10.51 8.27 -7.41
N THR A 71 -9.76 9.23 -6.88
CA THR A 71 -8.53 9.69 -7.52
C THR A 71 -7.38 8.79 -7.13
N VAL A 72 -6.69 8.22 -8.14
CA VAL A 72 -5.50 7.39 -7.93
C VAL A 72 -4.35 7.96 -8.75
N GLU A 73 -3.29 8.37 -8.05
CA GLU A 73 -2.08 8.94 -8.63
C GLU A 73 -0.91 7.99 -8.47
N HIS A 74 0.07 8.08 -9.37
CA HIS A 74 1.18 7.13 -9.41
C HIS A 74 2.50 7.89 -9.49
N VAL A 75 3.46 7.46 -8.68
CA VAL A 75 4.85 7.94 -8.72
C VAL A 75 5.80 6.75 -8.70
N SER A 76 6.96 6.89 -9.32
CA SER A 76 7.99 5.86 -9.35
C SER A 76 9.36 6.42 -9.01
N GLY A 77 10.29 5.56 -8.59
CA GLY A 77 11.67 5.98 -8.36
C GLY A 77 11.80 7.05 -7.27
N THR A 78 12.46 8.15 -7.65
CA THR A 78 12.73 9.32 -6.82
C THR A 78 11.56 10.30 -6.74
N ASP A 79 10.47 10.08 -7.47
CA ASP A 79 9.36 11.03 -7.58
C ASP A 79 8.39 10.99 -6.38
N PHE A 80 8.82 10.38 -5.27
CA PHE A 80 8.02 10.33 -4.06
C PHE A 80 7.89 11.73 -3.45
N PRO A 81 6.68 12.30 -3.34
CA PRO A 81 6.50 13.69 -2.92
C PRO A 81 6.98 13.94 -1.49
N HIS A 82 7.55 15.13 -1.26
CA HIS A 82 7.88 15.60 0.08
C HIS A 82 6.63 16.02 0.88
N ASP A 83 5.57 16.46 0.19
CA ASP A 83 4.27 16.80 0.81
C ASP A 83 3.20 15.80 0.36
N LEU A 84 2.70 15.04 1.33
CA LEU A 84 1.72 13.98 1.17
C LEU A 84 0.33 14.40 1.67
N ARG A 85 0.17 15.57 2.30
CA ARG A 85 -1.06 15.99 3.02
C ARG A 85 -2.32 16.05 2.15
N ARG A 86 -2.14 16.11 0.83
CA ARG A 86 -3.23 16.04 -0.16
C ARG A 86 -3.82 14.64 -0.36
N TYR A 87 -3.16 13.60 0.15
CA TYR A 87 -3.56 12.20 -0.01
C TYR A 87 -4.21 11.68 1.28
N ASP A 88 -5.25 10.87 1.12
CA ASP A 88 -5.89 10.15 2.22
C ASP A 88 -5.17 8.83 2.54
N LEU A 89 -4.51 8.24 1.54
CA LEU A 89 -3.80 6.97 1.65
C LEU A 89 -2.61 6.92 0.68
N VAL A 90 -1.46 6.52 1.20
CA VAL A 90 -0.29 6.11 0.40
C VAL A 90 -0.24 4.59 0.35
N VAL A 91 -0.07 4.05 -0.85
CA VAL A 91 0.09 2.62 -1.11
C VAL A 91 1.46 2.39 -1.72
N HIS A 92 2.38 1.88 -0.92
CA HIS A 92 3.73 1.62 -1.38
C HIS A 92 3.87 0.22 -1.99
N CYS A 93 4.72 0.08 -3.02
CA CYS A 93 5.05 -1.23 -3.56
C CYS A 93 5.80 -2.11 -2.53
N GLY A 94 6.08 -3.36 -2.87
CA GLY A 94 6.80 -4.29 -1.97
C GLY A 94 8.23 -3.86 -1.63
N GLY A 95 8.82 -2.89 -2.33
CA GLY A 95 10.19 -2.42 -2.06
C GLY A 95 11.27 -3.46 -2.34
N CYS A 96 11.05 -4.36 -3.31
CA CYS A 96 11.95 -5.49 -3.61
C CYS A 96 13.40 -5.04 -3.89
N MET A 97 13.58 -3.94 -4.62
CA MET A 97 14.89 -3.41 -4.99
C MET A 97 15.54 -2.51 -3.94
N PHE A 98 14.85 -2.18 -2.83
CA PHE A 98 15.31 -1.19 -1.86
C PHE A 98 15.55 -1.81 -0.48
N ASN A 99 16.40 -1.16 0.30
CA ASN A 99 16.67 -1.59 1.67
C ASN A 99 15.55 -1.16 2.64
N ARG A 100 15.53 -1.78 3.82
CA ARG A 100 14.53 -1.50 4.88
C ARG A 100 14.53 -0.03 5.30
N ARG A 101 15.71 0.58 5.42
CA ARG A 101 15.86 1.99 5.83
C ARG A 101 15.12 2.95 4.90
N PHE A 102 15.17 2.71 3.59
CA PHE A 102 14.48 3.53 2.59
C PHE A 102 12.96 3.41 2.68
N LEU A 103 12.43 2.20 2.88
CA LEU A 103 10.99 2.03 3.04
C LEU A 103 10.48 2.67 4.34
N LEU A 104 11.22 2.51 5.43
CA LEU A 104 10.88 3.11 6.72
C LEU A 104 10.96 4.65 6.70
N SER A 105 11.87 5.26 5.93
CA SER A 105 11.90 6.73 5.83
C SER A 105 10.66 7.29 5.13
N ARG A 106 10.12 6.61 4.11
CA ARG A 106 8.85 6.99 3.48
C ARG A 106 7.66 6.81 4.43
N ALA A 107 7.63 5.72 5.20
CA ALA A 107 6.62 5.50 6.22
C ALA A 107 6.65 6.57 7.32
N ALA A 108 7.85 6.94 7.78
CA ALA A 108 8.04 8.00 8.75
C ALA A 108 7.58 9.36 8.22
N LEU A 109 7.85 9.68 6.94
CA LEU A 109 7.37 10.92 6.31
C LEU A 109 5.84 10.98 6.28
N ALA A 110 5.18 9.91 5.83
CA ALA A 110 3.72 9.83 5.80
C ALA A 110 3.12 9.99 7.20
N GLN A 111 3.67 9.28 8.19
CA GLN A 111 3.24 9.36 9.58
C GLN A 111 3.41 10.77 10.16
N ALA A 112 4.54 11.43 9.92
CA ALA A 112 4.80 12.79 10.40
C ALA A 112 3.81 13.82 9.82
N GLN A 113 3.20 13.53 8.68
CA GLN A 113 2.20 14.37 8.03
C GLN A 113 0.75 13.92 8.29
N GLY A 114 0.55 12.91 9.14
CA GLY A 114 -0.77 12.37 9.45
C GLY A 114 -1.43 11.62 8.29
N VAL A 115 -0.65 11.17 7.31
CA VAL A 115 -1.15 10.46 6.12
C VAL A 115 -0.99 8.96 6.33
N ALA A 116 -2.07 8.21 6.15
CA ALA A 116 -2.04 6.76 6.27
C ALA A 116 -1.18 6.14 5.17
N MET A 117 -0.39 5.12 5.51
CA MET A 117 0.41 4.38 4.54
C MET A 117 0.27 2.87 4.73
N THR A 118 0.04 2.17 3.62
CA THR A 118 0.05 0.71 3.54
C THR A 118 0.95 0.23 2.41
N ASN A 119 1.02 -1.09 2.18
CA ASN A 119 1.73 -1.66 1.05
C ASN A 119 0.83 -2.55 0.19
N TYR A 120 1.32 -2.96 -0.98
CA TYR A 120 0.56 -3.81 -1.93
C TYR A 120 0.02 -5.08 -1.27
N GLY A 121 0.87 -5.82 -0.55
CA GLY A 121 0.47 -7.10 0.05
C GLY A 121 -0.69 -6.96 1.04
N ILE A 122 -0.59 -6.00 1.94
CA ILE A 122 -1.60 -5.77 2.99
C ILE A 122 -2.87 -5.15 2.40
N LEU A 123 -2.75 -4.20 1.47
CA LEU A 123 -3.90 -3.61 0.80
C LEU A 123 -4.68 -4.65 -0.01
N ILE A 124 -3.99 -5.51 -0.77
CA ILE A 124 -4.62 -6.57 -1.56
C ILE A 124 -5.32 -7.56 -0.62
N ALA A 125 -4.70 -7.92 0.51
CA ALA A 125 -5.33 -8.79 1.51
C ALA A 125 -6.62 -8.16 2.09
N LYS A 126 -6.63 -6.84 2.33
CA LYS A 126 -7.82 -6.11 2.78
C LYS A 126 -8.90 -6.07 1.69
N LEU A 127 -8.54 -5.69 0.46
CA LEU A 127 -9.45 -5.59 -0.69
C LEU A 127 -10.10 -6.93 -1.07
N THR A 128 -9.39 -8.04 -0.84
CA THR A 128 -9.90 -9.40 -1.11
C THR A 128 -10.59 -10.06 0.09
N GLY A 129 -10.66 -9.37 1.24
CA GLY A 129 -11.36 -9.88 2.42
C GLY A 129 -10.67 -11.06 3.11
N ILE A 130 -9.33 -11.13 3.01
CA ILE A 130 -8.51 -12.16 3.64
C ILE A 130 -7.58 -11.64 4.74
N LEU A 131 -7.48 -10.31 4.93
CA LEU A 131 -6.55 -9.74 5.93
C LEU A 131 -6.76 -10.30 7.33
N ASP A 132 -8.02 -10.44 7.77
CA ASP A 132 -8.35 -11.00 9.10
C ASP A 132 -8.27 -12.53 9.15
N LYS A 133 -7.95 -13.19 8.03
CA LYS A 133 -7.82 -14.64 7.89
C LYS A 133 -6.36 -15.09 7.84
N ILE A 134 -5.41 -14.16 7.80
CA ILE A 134 -3.98 -14.43 7.72
C ILE A 134 -3.28 -13.99 9.00
N VAL A 135 -2.14 -14.63 9.28
CA VAL A 135 -1.27 -14.27 10.40
C VAL A 135 -0.31 -13.17 9.97
N LEU A 136 -0.24 -12.11 10.76
CA LEU A 136 0.77 -11.08 10.61
C LEU A 136 1.96 -11.45 11.51
N PRO A 137 3.20 -11.55 10.97
CA PRO A 137 4.37 -11.79 11.80
C PRO A 137 4.61 -10.60 12.72
N GLU A 138 5.00 -10.88 13.97
CA GLU A 138 5.41 -9.86 14.96
C GLU A 138 6.84 -9.36 14.67
#